data_AF-A0A2D4NNQ7-F1
#
_entry.id   AF-A0A2D4NNQ7-F1
#
_cell.length_a   1.000
_cell.length_b   1.000
_cell.length_c   1.000
_cell.angle_alpha   90.00
_cell.angle_beta   90.00
_cell.angle_gamma   90.00
#
_symmetry.space_group_name_H-M   'P 1'
#
loop_
_entity.id
_entity.type
_entity.pdbx_description
1 polymer ?
#
loop_
_entity_poly.entity_id
_entity_poly.type
_entity_poly.pdbx_seq_one_letter_code
_entity_poly.pdbx_strand_id
1 'polypeptide(L)'
;MKFIWSRKKPRIKLSSLQDNRCRGGFGLSAWELYYKAAILTWIKDWANLRNKRVLALEGHDLEAGWHAFMWNPGNKSYTHFNRHIIRCSLLKLWKEIKQKHYMK
;
A
#
# COMPACT_ATOMS: atom_id res chain seq x y z
N MET A 1 12.15 -40.07 -23.63
CA MET A 1 11.41 -39.87 -22.37
C MET A 1 9.91 -40.05 -22.63
N LYS A 2 9.23 -41.03 -22.02
CA LYS A 2 7.78 -41.24 -22.16
C LYS A 2 7.07 -40.44 -21.07
N PHE A 3 6.38 -39.36 -21.46
CA PHE A 3 5.52 -38.62 -20.54
C PHE A 3 4.32 -39.49 -20.14
N ILE A 4 4.16 -39.72 -18.83
CA ILE A 4 3.14 -40.59 -18.21
C ILE A 4 1.70 -40.18 -18.59
N TRP A 5 1.54 -38.92 -19.02
CA TRP A 5 0.27 -38.26 -19.33
C TRP A 5 -0.06 -38.17 -20.82
N SER A 6 0.79 -38.72 -21.70
CA SER A 6 0.48 -38.74 -23.14
C SER A 6 -0.82 -39.52 -23.38
N ARG A 7 -1.82 -38.87 -23.96
CA ARG A 7 -3.17 -39.40 -24.31
C ARG A 7 -4.19 -39.56 -23.16
N LYS A 8 -3.92 -39.10 -21.94
CA LYS A 8 -4.92 -39.09 -20.85
C LYS A 8 -5.50 -37.68 -20.66
N LYS A 9 -6.83 -37.53 -20.66
CA LYS A 9 -7.48 -36.26 -20.30
C LYS A 9 -7.22 -35.95 -18.81
N PRO A 10 -6.66 -34.79 -18.46
CA PRO A 10 -6.45 -34.43 -17.06
C PRO A 10 -7.82 -34.33 -16.34
N ARG A 11 -7.97 -35.06 -15.22
CA ARG A 11 -9.18 -35.05 -14.38
C ARG A 11 -9.21 -33.89 -13.37
N ILE A 12 -8.18 -33.06 -13.35
CA ILE A 12 -8.05 -31.92 -12.45
C ILE A 12 -8.69 -30.71 -13.13
N LYS A 13 -9.55 -30.00 -12.39
CA LYS A 13 -10.16 -28.76 -12.89
C LYS A 13 -9.06 -27.73 -13.16
N LEU A 14 -9.11 -27.10 -14.34
CA LEU A 14 -8.15 -26.06 -14.74
C LEU A 14 -8.06 -24.92 -13.70
N SER A 15 -9.17 -24.58 -13.05
CA SER A 15 -9.23 -23.58 -11.97
C SER A 15 -8.33 -23.91 -10.77
N SER A 16 -8.10 -25.19 -10.48
CA SER A 16 -7.21 -25.63 -9.40
C SER A 16 -5.73 -25.56 -9.78
N LEU A 17 -5.44 -25.45 -11.08
CA LEU A 17 -4.09 -25.27 -11.63
C LEU A 17 -3.78 -23.79 -11.92
N GLN A 18 -4.77 -22.90 -11.76
CA GLN A 18 -4.61 -21.46 -11.93
C GLN A 18 -4.49 -20.79 -10.56
N ASP A 19 -3.46 -19.98 -10.38
CA ASP A 19 -3.36 -19.13 -9.20
C ASP A 19 -4.48 -18.06 -9.24
N ASN A 20 -4.88 -17.58 -8.07
CA ASN A 20 -5.92 -16.57 -7.96
C ASN A 20 -5.46 -15.29 -8.67
N ARG A 21 -6.26 -14.74 -9.58
CA ARG A 21 -5.88 -13.60 -10.45
C ARG A 21 -5.51 -12.32 -9.70
N CYS A 22 -5.80 -12.25 -8.39
CA CYS A 22 -5.40 -11.15 -7.51
C CYS A 22 -3.89 -11.16 -7.16
N ARG A 23 -3.19 -12.28 -7.40
CA ARG A 23 -1.74 -12.39 -7.35
C ARG A 23 -1.24 -12.22 -8.78
N GLY A 24 -0.18 -11.45 -8.98
CA GLY A 24 0.36 -11.16 -10.33
C GLY A 24 0.95 -12.37 -11.07
N GLY A 25 0.52 -13.60 -10.77
CA GLY A 25 1.20 -14.84 -11.09
C GLY A 25 2.47 -15.06 -10.25
N PHE A 26 3.05 -16.24 -10.37
CA PHE A 26 4.41 -16.55 -9.88
C PHE A 26 4.69 -16.31 -8.38
N GLY A 27 3.72 -16.59 -7.50
CA GLY A 27 3.96 -16.48 -6.05
C GLY A 27 4.24 -15.05 -5.57
N LEU A 28 3.99 -14.03 -6.39
CA LEU A 28 4.05 -12.63 -6.01
C LEU A 28 2.96 -12.33 -4.98
N SER A 29 3.29 -11.42 -4.07
CA SER A 29 2.31 -10.94 -3.11
C SER A 29 1.11 -10.31 -3.83
N ALA A 30 -0.08 -10.43 -3.24
CA ALA A 30 -1.27 -9.78 -3.78
C ALA A 30 -0.99 -8.29 -4.00
N TRP A 31 -1.52 -7.70 -5.08
CA TRP A 31 -1.25 -6.30 -5.46
C TRP A 31 -1.53 -5.32 -4.30
N GLU A 32 -2.52 -5.67 -3.49
CA GLU A 32 -2.87 -4.96 -2.27
C GLU A 32 -1.73 -4.96 -1.23
N LEU A 33 -1.00 -6.06 -1.06
CA LEU A 33 0.13 -6.12 -0.14
C LEU A 33 1.29 -5.26 -0.64
N TYR A 34 1.57 -5.28 -1.94
CA TYR A 34 2.59 -4.43 -2.53
C TYR A 34 2.25 -2.95 -2.36
N TYR A 35 1.00 -2.57 -2.64
CA TYR A 35 0.47 -1.24 -2.40
C TYR A 35 0.65 -0.82 -0.93
N LYS A 36 0.28 -1.69 0.02
CA LYS A 36 0.43 -1.44 1.45
C LYS A 36 1.89 -1.26 1.87
N ALA A 37 2.79 -2.11 1.38
CA ALA A 37 4.21 -2.06 1.70
C ALA A 37 4.89 -0.80 1.12
N ALA A 38 4.55 -0.42 -0.11
CA ALA A 38 5.07 0.79 -0.75
C ALA A 38 4.68 2.05 0.03
N ILE A 39 3.41 2.17 0.41
CA ILE A 39 2.91 3.28 1.22
C ILE A 39 3.59 3.33 2.58
N LEU A 40 3.74 2.20 3.26
CA LEU A 40 4.44 2.13 4.54
C LEU A 40 5.89 2.59 4.45
N THR A 41 6.58 2.20 3.36
CA THR A 41 7.95 2.65 3.11
C THR A 41 8.01 4.16 2.93
N TRP A 42 7.06 4.73 2.19
CA TRP A 42 6.94 6.18 2.02
C TRP A 42 6.66 6.89 3.35
N ILE A 43 5.70 6.42 4.14
CA ILE A 43 5.37 7.01 5.46
C ILE A 43 6.60 6.97 6.37
N LYS A 44 7.35 5.86 6.39
CA LYS A 44 8.59 5.72 7.16
C LYS A 44 9.65 6.74 6.73
N ASP A 45 9.87 6.90 5.43
CA ASP A 45 10.86 7.83 4.91
C ASP A 45 10.47 9.29 5.16
N TRP A 46 9.17 9.60 5.08
CA TRP A 46 8.66 10.94 5.38
C TRP A 46 8.73 11.24 6.88
N ALA A 47 8.42 10.27 7.76
CA ALA A 47 8.52 10.44 9.21
C ALA A 47 9.96 10.71 9.68
N ASN A 48 10.96 10.23 8.94
CA ASN A 48 12.36 10.49 9.25
C ASN A 48 12.81 11.91 8.89
N LEU A 49 12.07 12.65 8.05
CA LEU A 49 12.37 14.04 7.63
C LEU A 49 13.81 14.25 7.12
N ARG A 50 14.48 13.19 6.64
CA ARG A 50 15.89 13.26 6.20
C ARG A 50 16.01 13.58 4.71
N ASN A 51 15.03 13.20 3.91
CA ASN A 51 15.12 13.30 2.46
C ASN A 51 14.53 14.61 1.97
N LYS A 52 15.40 15.59 1.69
CA LYS A 52 15.00 16.94 1.22
C LYS A 52 14.16 16.94 -0.06
N ARG A 53 14.39 15.99 -0.98
CA ARG A 53 13.59 15.89 -2.22
C ARG A 53 12.15 15.49 -1.93
N VAL A 54 12.01 14.56 -1.01
CA VAL A 54 10.71 14.05 -0.57
C VAL A 54 9.96 15.13 0.21
N LEU A 55 10.65 15.85 1.10
CA LEU A 55 10.11 17.00 1.84
C LEU A 55 9.66 18.16 0.93
N ALA A 56 10.39 18.39 -0.17
CA ALA A 56 9.99 19.40 -1.16
C ALA A 56 8.71 19.01 -1.90
N LEU A 57 8.57 17.74 -2.31
CA LEU A 57 7.35 17.23 -2.96
C LEU A 57 6.14 17.21 -2.00
N GLU A 58 6.41 17.02 -0.73
CA GLU A 58 5.44 17.05 0.35
C GLU A 58 4.92 18.47 0.63
N GLY A 59 5.76 19.49 0.44
CA GLY A 59 5.46 20.86 0.82
C GLY A 59 5.67 21.06 2.33
N HIS A 60 6.80 20.58 2.85
CA HIS A 60 7.11 20.68 4.29
C HIS A 60 7.14 22.12 4.83
N ASP A 61 7.31 23.11 3.96
CA ASP A 61 7.31 24.56 4.27
C ASP A 61 5.89 25.14 4.48
N LEU A 62 4.83 24.34 4.35
CA LEU A 62 3.47 24.75 4.70
C LEU A 62 3.32 24.90 6.23
N GLU A 63 2.55 25.90 6.69
CA GLU A 63 2.37 26.29 8.11
C GLU A 63 2.05 25.13 9.06
N ALA A 64 1.43 24.06 8.55
CA ALA A 64 1.29 22.81 9.27
C ALA A 64 1.86 21.68 8.40
N GLY A 65 3.10 21.30 8.69
CA GLY A 65 3.72 20.13 8.06
C GLY A 65 2.85 18.89 8.24
N TRP A 66 2.72 18.08 7.18
CA TRP A 66 1.76 16.97 7.14
C TRP A 66 1.91 15.95 8.30
N HIS A 67 3.13 15.83 8.85
CA HIS A 67 3.45 14.97 9.98
C HIS A 67 2.61 15.32 11.21
N ALA A 68 2.21 16.59 11.37
CA ALA A 68 1.26 17.01 12.40
C ALA A 68 -0.13 16.36 12.21
N PHE A 69 -0.54 16.09 10.96
CA PHE A 69 -1.82 15.44 10.66
C PHE A 69 -1.81 13.93 10.86
N MET A 70 -0.65 13.26 10.83
CA MET A 70 -0.56 11.84 11.22
C MET A 70 -0.88 11.63 12.70
N TRP A 71 -0.49 12.60 13.52
CA TRP A 71 -0.62 12.51 14.97
C TRP A 71 -1.94 13.06 15.47
N ASN A 72 -2.48 14.11 14.85
CA ASN A 72 -3.67 14.80 15.32
C ASN A 72 -4.98 14.23 14.71
N PRO A 73 -5.81 13.49 15.47
CA PRO A 73 -7.04 12.89 14.95
C PRO A 73 -8.17 13.92 14.71
N GLY A 74 -8.09 15.12 15.29
CA GLY A 74 -9.24 16.03 15.43
C GLY A 74 -9.45 17.09 14.36
N ASN A 75 -8.50 17.32 13.45
CA ASN A 75 -8.54 18.53 12.61
C ASN A 75 -9.28 18.33 11.27
N LYS A 76 -10.16 19.30 10.95
CA LYS A 76 -10.88 19.46 9.67
C LYS A 76 -9.97 19.82 8.47
N SER A 77 -8.65 19.88 8.68
CA SER A 77 -7.62 20.29 7.72
C SER A 77 -7.40 19.32 6.56
N TYR A 78 -8.20 18.25 6.50
CA TYR A 78 -8.22 17.29 5.40
C TYR A 78 -8.58 17.90 4.05
N THR A 79 -9.28 19.03 3.97
CA THR A 79 -9.81 19.54 2.69
C THR A 79 -8.71 19.92 1.69
N HIS A 80 -7.65 20.60 2.13
CA HIS A 80 -6.54 20.97 1.24
C HIS A 80 -5.64 19.77 0.94
N PHE A 81 -5.38 18.93 1.95
CA PHE A 81 -4.44 17.81 1.82
C PHE A 81 -5.04 16.61 1.05
N ASN A 82 -6.34 16.34 1.19
CA ASN A 82 -7.04 15.29 0.45
C ASN A 82 -7.24 15.60 -1.03
N ARG A 83 -7.06 16.85 -1.47
CA ARG A 83 -7.12 17.20 -2.91
C ARG A 83 -6.02 16.48 -3.70
N HIS A 84 -4.91 16.14 -3.06
CA HIS A 84 -3.83 15.43 -3.72
C HIS A 84 -4.00 13.91 -3.56
N ILE A 85 -4.16 13.21 -4.67
CA ILE A 85 -4.50 11.77 -4.72
C ILE A 85 -3.50 10.91 -3.93
N ILE A 86 -2.20 11.19 -4.08
CA ILE A 86 -1.14 10.44 -3.38
C ILE A 86 -1.22 10.67 -1.87
N ARG A 87 -1.51 11.90 -1.45
CA ARG A 87 -1.56 12.26 -0.02
C ARG A 87 -2.79 11.65 0.66
N CYS A 88 -3.92 11.65 -0.04
CA CYS A 88 -5.16 11.03 0.41
C CYS A 88 -5.01 9.51 0.60
N SER A 89 -4.38 8.82 -0.35
CA SER A 89 -4.13 7.37 -0.27
C SER A 89 -3.19 7.00 0.89
N LEU A 90 -2.11 7.75 1.10
CA LEU A 90 -1.20 7.58 2.23
C LEU A 90 -1.93 7.74 3.58
N LEU A 91 -2.71 8.81 3.75
CA LEU A 91 -3.44 9.06 4.99
C LEU A 91 -4.49 7.99 5.29
N LYS A 92 -5.18 7.50 4.25
CA LYS A 92 -6.18 6.45 4.41
C LYS A 92 -5.53 5.16 4.95
N LEU A 93 -4.41 4.75 4.36
CA LEU A 93 -3.71 3.55 4.84
C LEU A 93 -3.10 3.76 6.23
N TRP A 94 -2.55 4.95 6.51
CA TRP A 94 -2.04 5.26 7.84
C TRP A 94 -3.14 5.13 8.91
N LYS A 95 -4.35 5.63 8.64
CA LYS A 95 -5.49 5.48 9.55
C LYS A 95 -5.87 4.02 9.77
N GLU A 96 -5.94 3.22 8.70
CA GLU A 96 -6.23 1.78 8.80
C GLU A 96 -5.19 1.05 9.66
N ILE A 97 -3.91 1.35 9.48
CA ILE A 97 -2.81 0.75 10.24
C ILE A 97 -2.81 1.24 11.69
N LYS A 98 -3.01 2.54 11.92
CA LYS A 98 -3.09 3.13 13.26
C LYS A 98 -4.25 2.52 14.05
N GLN A 99 -5.40 2.36 13.43
CA GLN A 99 -6.56 1.72 14.04
C GLN A 99 -6.28 0.24 14.36
N LYS A 100 -5.65 -0.49 13.44
CA LYS A 100 -5.38 -1.92 13.63
C LYS A 100 -4.31 -2.22 14.68
N HIS A 101 -3.28 -1.38 14.80
CA HIS A 101 -2.09 -1.67 15.60
C HIS A 101 -1.94 -0.81 16.87
N TYR A 102 -2.47 0.41 16.89
CA TYR A 102 -2.22 1.38 17.96
C TYR A 102 -3.47 1.74 18.77
N MET A 103 -4.67 1.62 18.21
CA MET A 103 -5.93 1.89 18.91
C MET A 103 -6.61 0.54 19.20
N LYS A 104 -6.17 -0.13 20.27
CA LYS A 104 -6.89 -1.27 20.85
C LYS A 104 -8.04 -0.79 21.72
#